data_AF-A0A3E2TNA7-F1
#
_entry.id   AF-A0A3E2TNA7-F1
#
_cell.length_a   1.000
_cell.length_b   1.000
_cell.length_c   1.000
_cell.angle_alpha   90.00
_cell.angle_beta   90.00
_cell.angle_gamma   90.00
#
_symmetry.space_group_name_H-M   'P 1'
#
loop_
_entity.id
_entity.type
_entity.pdbx_description
1 polymer ?
#
loop_
_entity_poly.entity_id
_entity_poly.type
_entity_poly.pdbx_seq_one_letter_code
_entity_poly.pdbx_strand_id
1 'polypeptide(L)'
;MTERRDQQIHFRVSKVELERIRQKMESCGILSIGSYLRKMALDGYCLNLDLPQLRRMAYLLQNCSNNLNQVAKRANESGQLYAADLEDLRSRLDELIA
;
A
#
# COMPACT_ATOMS: atom_id res chain seq x y z
N MET A 1 -12.47 -27.59 25.91
CA MET A 1 -13.66 -27.17 26.68
C MET A 1 -14.77 -26.87 25.68
N THR A 2 -15.87 -27.60 25.73
CA THR A 2 -16.97 -27.49 24.73
C THR A 2 -17.97 -26.45 25.20
N GLU A 3 -17.56 -25.18 25.22
CA GLU A 3 -18.51 -24.09 25.47
C GLU A 3 -19.51 -23.99 24.32
N ARG A 4 -20.79 -23.88 24.67
CA ARG A 4 -21.87 -23.72 23.71
C ARG A 4 -21.78 -22.32 23.10
N ARG A 5 -21.69 -22.25 21.77
CA ARG A 5 -21.72 -20.98 21.02
C ARG A 5 -23.18 -20.53 20.86
N ASP A 6 -23.67 -19.71 21.79
CA ASP A 6 -25.07 -19.24 21.84
C ASP A 6 -25.25 -17.77 21.41
N GLN A 7 -24.16 -17.02 21.25
CA GLN A 7 -24.18 -15.63 20.79
C GLN A 7 -24.27 -15.54 19.26
N GLN A 8 -25.10 -14.62 18.76
CA GLN A 8 -25.25 -14.35 17.32
C GLN A 8 -24.66 -13.00 16.94
N ILE A 9 -23.94 -12.95 15.83
CA ILE A 9 -23.43 -11.72 15.21
C ILE A 9 -24.05 -11.60 13.83
N HIS A 10 -24.82 -10.53 13.61
CA HIS A 10 -25.45 -10.23 12.32
C HIS A 10 -24.74 -9.05 11.66
N PHE A 11 -24.39 -9.19 10.38
CA PHE A 11 -23.88 -8.09 9.57
C PHE A 11 -24.45 -8.18 8.16
N ARG A 12 -24.70 -7.02 7.56
CA ARG A 12 -25.25 -6.92 6.20
C ARG A 12 -24.11 -6.78 5.21
N VAL A 13 -24.27 -7.44 4.07
CA VAL A 13 -23.35 -7.35 2.94
C VAL A 13 -24.14 -7.21 1.65
N SER A 14 -23.57 -6.52 0.67
CA SER A 14 -24.03 -6.52 -0.71
C SER A 14 -23.82 -7.89 -1.37
N LYS A 15 -24.45 -8.10 -2.53
CA LYS A 15 -24.25 -9.32 -3.32
C LYS A 15 -22.79 -9.52 -3.72
N VAL A 16 -22.09 -8.43 -4.06
CA VAL A 16 -20.68 -8.45 -4.50
C VAL A 16 -19.76 -8.82 -3.33
N GLU A 17 -20.01 -8.28 -2.15
CA GLU A 17 -19.24 -8.61 -0.95
C GLU A 17 -19.43 -10.07 -0.53
N LEU A 18 -20.67 -10.58 -0.59
CA LEU A 18 -20.96 -11.98 -0.27
C LEU A 18 -20.22 -12.94 -1.21
N GLU A 19 -20.19 -12.63 -2.51
CA GLU A 19 -19.49 -13.44 -3.51
C GLU A 19 -17.97 -13.44 -3.26
N ARG A 20 -17.39 -12.26 -2.99
CA ARG A 20 -15.97 -12.15 -2.61
C ARG A 20 -15.64 -12.92 -1.34
N ILE A 21 -16.52 -12.89 -0.34
CA ILE A 21 -16.35 -13.67 0.90
C ILE A 21 -16.33 -15.17 0.59
N ARG A 22 -17.22 -15.66 -0.28
CA ARG A 22 -17.26 -17.08 -0.70
C ARG A 22 -16.00 -17.50 -1.45
N GLN A 23 -15.54 -16.70 -2.41
CA GLN A 23 -14.31 -16.98 -3.16
C GLN A 23 -13.08 -17.07 -2.24
N LYS A 24 -12.94 -16.14 -1.28
CA LYS A 24 -11.85 -16.19 -0.29
C LYS A 24 -11.99 -17.39 0.66
N MET A 25 -13.22 -17.75 1.02
CA MET A 25 -13.48 -18.92 1.82
C MET A 25 -13.05 -20.21 1.10
N GLU A 26 -13.41 -20.35 -0.17
CA GLU A 26 -13.03 -21.47 -1.03
C GLU A 26 -11.52 -21.55 -1.23
N SER A 27 -10.83 -20.42 -1.45
CA SER A 27 -9.37 -20.40 -1.60
C SER A 27 -8.63 -20.81 -0.33
N CYS A 28 -9.24 -20.64 0.85
CA CYS A 28 -8.74 -21.13 2.12
C CYS A 28 -9.14 -22.59 2.43
N GLY A 29 -9.89 -23.25 1.54
CA GLY A 29 -10.38 -24.63 1.74
C GLY A 29 -11.42 -24.78 2.86
N ILE A 30 -12.10 -23.70 3.24
CA ILE A 30 -13.09 -23.73 4.33
C ILE A 30 -14.49 -23.91 3.72
N LEU A 31 -15.23 -24.91 4.20
CA LEU A 31 -16.54 -25.26 3.60
C LEU A 31 -17.73 -24.51 4.22
N SER A 32 -17.54 -23.95 5.41
CA SER A 32 -18.61 -23.32 6.19
C SER A 32 -18.34 -21.83 6.34
N ILE A 33 -19.29 -21.01 5.90
CA ILE A 33 -19.20 -19.55 6.01
C ILE A 33 -19.04 -19.09 7.47
N GLY A 34 -19.74 -19.73 8.41
CA GLY A 34 -19.60 -19.41 9.83
C GLY A 34 -18.24 -19.81 10.41
N SER A 35 -17.59 -20.84 9.86
CA SER A 35 -16.24 -21.22 10.26
C SER A 35 -15.20 -20.28 9.67
N TYR A 36 -15.37 -19.88 8.40
CA TYR A 36 -14.52 -18.90 7.74
C TYR A 36 -14.58 -17.55 8.44
N LEU A 37 -15.78 -17.01 8.66
CA LEU A 37 -15.95 -15.71 9.29
C LEU A 37 -15.45 -15.69 10.73
N ARG A 38 -15.66 -16.79 11.49
CA ARG A 38 -15.10 -16.90 12.85
C ARG A 38 -13.59 -16.95 12.82
N LYS A 39 -12.99 -17.73 11.92
CA LYS A 39 -11.53 -17.80 11.75
C LYS A 39 -10.97 -16.41 11.41
N MET A 40 -11.62 -15.69 10.51
CA MET A 40 -11.21 -14.32 10.16
C MET A 40 -11.42 -13.32 11.30
N ALA A 41 -12.46 -13.47 12.11
CA ALA A 41 -12.70 -12.58 13.25
C ALA A 41 -11.78 -12.84 14.44
N LEU A 42 -11.30 -14.07 14.63
CA LEU A 42 -10.42 -14.46 15.74
C LEU A 42 -8.93 -14.39 15.36
N ASP A 43 -8.57 -14.94 14.20
CA ASP A 43 -7.19 -15.13 13.76
C ASP A 43 -6.78 -14.15 12.65
N GLY A 44 -7.73 -13.39 12.10
CA GLY A 44 -7.45 -12.41 11.06
C GLY A 44 -6.62 -11.25 11.61
N TYR A 45 -5.54 -10.91 10.93
CA TYR A 45 -4.73 -9.75 11.28
C TYR A 45 -5.38 -8.47 10.75
N CYS A 46 -5.74 -7.56 11.66
CA CYS A 46 -6.03 -6.18 11.33
C CYS A 46 -4.70 -5.42 11.14
N LEU A 47 -4.19 -5.38 9.92
CA LEU A 47 -2.98 -4.63 9.59
C LEU A 47 -3.29 -3.14 9.55
N ASN A 48 -2.92 -2.41 10.60
CA ASN A 48 -2.82 -0.96 10.54
C ASN A 48 -1.42 -0.59 9.99
N LEU A 49 -1.33 -0.54 8.67
CA LEU A 49 -0.09 -0.17 7.96
C LEU A 49 0.13 1.34 8.06
N ASP A 50 0.72 1.79 9.17
CA ASP A 50 1.34 3.10 9.22
C ASP A 50 2.79 2.98 8.76
N LEU A 51 3.05 3.39 7.52
CA LEU A 51 4.39 3.36 6.91
C LEU A 51 4.91 4.80 6.68
N PRO A 52 5.23 5.55 7.74
CA PRO A 52 5.69 6.92 7.62
C PRO A 52 6.99 7.02 6.83
N GLN A 53 7.89 6.03 6.92
CA GLN A 53 9.11 6.01 6.12
C GLN A 53 8.80 5.85 4.63
N LEU A 54 7.85 4.99 4.26
CA LEU A 54 7.45 4.83 2.85
C LEU A 54 6.84 6.12 2.28
N ARG A 55 6.02 6.82 3.07
CA ARG A 55 5.48 8.14 2.67
C ARG A 55 6.61 9.16 2.47
N ARG A 56 7.61 9.18 3.36
CA ARG A 56 8.78 10.06 3.23
C ARG A 56 9.60 9.73 1.98
N MET A 57 9.83 8.45 1.70
CA MET A 57 10.53 8.01 0.49
C MET A 57 9.78 8.41 -0.78
N ALA A 58 8.46 8.20 -0.83
CA ALA A 58 7.63 8.62 -1.96
C ALA A 58 7.71 10.14 -2.19
N TYR A 59 7.69 10.92 -1.11
CA TYR A 59 7.85 12.38 -1.17
C TYR A 59 9.22 12.80 -1.72
N LEU A 60 10.31 12.20 -1.22
CA LEU A 60 11.66 12.50 -1.68
C LEU A 60 11.87 12.09 -3.15
N LEU A 61 11.32 10.95 -3.56
CA LEU A 61 11.33 10.50 -4.97
C LEU A 61 10.57 11.48 -5.87
N GLN A 62 9.40 11.96 -5.44
CA GLN A 62 8.63 12.95 -6.18
C GLN A 62 9.44 14.25 -6.36
N ASN A 63 10.12 14.71 -5.33
CA ASN A 63 10.99 15.89 -5.41
C ASN A 63 12.12 15.70 -6.40
N CYS A 64 12.79 14.53 -6.39
CA CYS A 64 13.84 14.23 -7.35
C CYS A 64 13.32 14.19 -8.79
N SER A 65 12.15 13.57 -9.01
CA SER A 65 11.51 13.53 -10.33
C SER A 65 11.14 14.92 -10.85
N ASN A 66 10.66 15.82 -9.97
CA ASN A 66 10.34 17.19 -10.33
C ASN A 66 11.59 17.99 -10.72
N ASN A 67 12.69 17.81 -9.98
CA ASN A 67 13.96 18.48 -10.28
C ASN A 67 14.54 17.98 -11.61
N LEU A 68 14.49 16.67 -11.86
CA LEU A 68 14.93 16.09 -13.13
C LEU A 68 14.13 16.65 -14.31
N ASN A 69 12.82 16.83 -14.13
CA ASN A 69 11.98 17.45 -15.14
C ASN A 69 12.35 18.93 -15.38
N GLN A 70 12.79 19.66 -14.34
CA GLN A 70 13.27 21.03 -14.50
C GLN A 70 14.59 21.08 -15.28
N VAL A 71 15.54 20.19 -14.98
CA VAL A 71 16.81 20.10 -15.73
C VAL A 71 16.54 19.73 -17.18
N ALA A 72 15.66 18.75 -17.44
CA ALA A 72 15.27 18.37 -18.79
C ALA A 72 14.60 19.52 -19.55
N LYS A 73 13.70 20.27 -18.89
CA LYS A 73 13.05 21.45 -19.49
C LYS A 73 14.07 22.54 -19.83
N ARG A 74 14.98 22.87 -18.91
CA ARG A 74 16.04 23.87 -19.16
C ARG A 74 17.00 23.44 -20.27
N ALA A 75 17.37 22.17 -20.31
CA ALA A 75 18.20 21.62 -21.38
C ALA A 75 17.49 21.71 -22.74
N ASN A 76 16.19 21.40 -22.79
CA ASN A 76 15.40 21.52 -24.02
C ASN A 76 15.21 22.98 -24.47
N GLU A 77 15.08 23.92 -23.54
CA GLU A 77 14.87 25.34 -23.85
C GLU A 77 16.16 26.08 -24.21
N SER A 78 17.27 25.78 -23.53
CA SER A 78 18.55 26.50 -23.69
C SER A 78 19.59 25.76 -24.54
N GLY A 79 19.38 24.47 -24.82
CA GLY A 79 20.37 23.60 -25.47
C GLY A 79 21.64 23.36 -24.65
N GLN A 80 21.70 23.88 -23.41
CA GLN A 80 22.86 23.82 -22.53
C GLN A 80 22.50 23.10 -21.23
N LEU A 81 23.39 22.24 -20.76
CA LEU A 81 23.24 21.48 -19.52
C LEU A 81 24.34 21.93 -18.56
N TYR A 82 23.96 22.59 -17.48
CA TYR A 82 24.91 23.12 -16.51
C TYR A 82 25.36 22.03 -15.54
N ALA A 83 26.67 21.93 -15.28
CA ALA A 83 27.23 20.97 -14.33
C ALA A 83 26.65 21.14 -12.92
N ALA A 84 26.34 22.37 -12.52
CA ALA A 84 25.70 22.68 -11.23
C ALA A 84 24.29 22.07 -11.10
N ASP A 85 23.50 22.02 -12.18
CA ASP A 85 22.17 21.40 -12.18
C ASP A 85 22.27 19.87 -12.01
N LEU A 86 23.33 19.25 -12.55
CA LEU A 86 23.62 17.82 -12.38
C LEU A 86 24.14 17.49 -10.97
N GLU A 87 24.95 18.36 -10.37
CA GLU A 87 25.44 18.20 -9.00
C GLU A 87 24.32 18.32 -7.96
N ASP A 88 23.42 19.30 -8.08
CA ASP A 88 22.25 19.43 -7.18
C ASP A 88 21.35 18.19 -7.29
N LEU A 89 21.17 17.65 -8.50
CA LEU A 89 20.39 16.44 -8.71
C LEU A 89 21.01 15.20 -8.05
N ARG A 90 22.34 15.08 -8.15
CA ARG A 90 23.10 13.98 -7.55
C ARG A 90 23.11 14.05 -6.03
N SER A 91 23.31 15.24 -5.45
CA SER A 91 23.27 15.44 -3.99
C SER A 91 21.94 14.99 -3.38
N ARG A 92 20.81 15.26 -4.04
CA ARG A 92 19.48 14.88 -3.53
C ARG A 92 19.14 13.41 -3.74
N LEU A 93 19.73 12.77 -4.76
CA LEU A 93 19.66 11.31 -4.91
C LEU A 93 20.47 10.60 -3.81
N ASP A 94 21.61 11.17 -3.41
CA ASP A 94 22.40 10.61 -2.30
C ASP A 94 21.65 10.72 -0.97
N GLU A 95 20.87 11.79 -0.75
CA GLU A 95 19.96 11.95 0.41
C GLU A 95 18.81 10.91 0.45
N LEU A 96 18.47 10.28 -0.69
CA LEU A 96 17.48 9.22 -0.77
C LEU A 96 18.03 7.84 -0.38
N ILE A 97 19.36 7.66 -0.46
CA ILE A 97 20.06 6.38 -0.26
C ILE A 97 20.71 6.30 1.13
N ALA A 98 20.95 7.45 1.80
CA ALA A 98 21.48 7.57 3.15
C ALA A 98 20.44 7.33 4.26
#